data_AF-A0A0M4CMR0-F1
#
_entry.id   AF-A0A0M4CMR0-F1
#
_cell.length_a   1.000
_cell.length_b   1.000
_cell.length_c   1.000
_cell.angle_alpha   90.00
_cell.angle_beta   90.00
_cell.angle_gamma   90.00
#
_symmetry.space_group_name_H-M   'P 1'
#
loop_
_entity.id
_entity.type
_entity.pdbx_description
1 polymer ?
#
loop_
_entity_poly.entity_id
_entity_poly.type
_entity_poly.pdbx_seq_one_letter_code
_entity_poly.pdbx_strand_id
1 'polypeptide(L)'
;MKTVNPTMIAGLAGVLYFILLTLFFSIQGMEIAAEVAFGIVTIFGIVAVWDNFRDRNNSSWTTWTGLVGGLLIAVPGLCLLLGNLVLLATNGAPTTIVNTLLSVSAIGALFLLPAGIVFCLIAGFNRFYTAQRARA
;
A
#
# COMPACT_ATOMS: atom_id res chain seq x y z
N MET A 1 8.63 -13.84 -19.44
CA MET A 1 8.81 -13.17 -18.12
C MET A 1 8.04 -11.86 -18.13
N LYS A 2 7.15 -11.61 -17.16
CA LYS A 2 6.33 -10.39 -17.12
C LYS A 2 7.23 -9.15 -17.08
N THR A 3 6.98 -8.20 -17.97
CA THR A 3 7.67 -6.89 -18.02
C THR A 3 7.26 -5.97 -16.87
N VAL A 4 6.14 -6.28 -16.21
CA VAL A 4 5.56 -5.50 -15.12
C VAL A 4 5.80 -6.21 -13.79
N ASN A 5 6.36 -5.50 -12.81
CA ASN A 5 6.58 -5.98 -11.44
C ASN A 5 5.66 -5.20 -10.48
N PRO A 6 4.46 -5.74 -10.15
CA PRO A 6 3.49 -5.03 -9.32
C PRO A 6 4.01 -4.65 -7.94
N THR A 7 4.87 -5.48 -7.35
CA THR A 7 5.52 -5.20 -6.06
C THR A 7 6.38 -3.93 -6.14
N MET A 8 7.17 -3.79 -7.21
CA MET A 8 7.99 -2.60 -7.42
C MET A 8 7.12 -1.36 -7.64
N ILE A 9 6.05 -1.48 -8.44
CA ILE A 9 5.12 -0.39 -8.73
C ILE A 9 4.42 0.08 -7.46
N ALA A 10 3.98 -0.83 -6.59
CA ALA A 10 3.36 -0.48 -5.31
C ALA A 10 4.30 0.32 -4.41
N GLY A 11 5.57 -0.08 -4.34
CA GLY A 11 6.60 0.68 -3.63
C GLY A 11 6.78 2.09 -4.21
N LEU A 12 6.94 2.21 -5.54
CA LEU A 12 7.14 3.50 -6.20
C LEU A 12 5.92 4.42 -6.09
N ALA A 13 4.71 3.89 -6.20
CA ALA A 13 3.48 4.63 -6.01
C ALA A 13 3.36 5.17 -4.58
N GLY A 14 3.76 4.39 -3.58
CA GLY A 14 3.80 4.84 -2.19
C GLY A 14 4.84 5.94 -1.93
N VAL A 15 6.02 5.87 -2.56
CA VAL A 15 7.00 6.97 -2.51
C VAL A 15 6.41 8.24 -3.12
N LEU A 16 5.80 8.13 -4.30
CA LEU A 16 5.15 9.27 -4.96
C LEU A 16 4.05 9.88 -4.08
N TYR A 17 3.25 9.04 -3.41
CA TYR A 17 2.24 9.51 -2.47
C TYR A 17 2.84 10.32 -1.32
N PHE A 18 3.94 9.88 -0.70
CA PHE A 18 4.59 10.66 0.36
C PHE A 18 5.13 12.01 -0.14
N ILE A 19 5.70 12.04 -1.34
CA ILE A 19 6.15 13.28 -1.97
C ILE A 19 4.97 14.23 -2.19
N LEU A 20 3.86 13.73 -2.76
CA LEU A 20 2.67 14.53 -3.01
C LEU A 20 2.00 15.01 -1.71
N LEU A 21 1.93 14.14 -0.70
CA LEU A 21 1.38 14.44 0.61
C LEU A 21 2.14 15.59 1.27
N THR A 22 3.47 15.52 1.27
CA THR A 22 4.34 16.50 1.95
C THR A 22 4.49 17.81 1.19
N LEU A 23 4.69 17.75 -0.14
CA LEU A 23 5.03 18.93 -0.94
C LEU A 23 3.82 19.65 -1.53
N PHE A 24 2.65 19.01 -1.59
CA PHE A 24 1.47 19.58 -2.24
C PHE A 24 0.24 19.49 -1.33
N PHE A 25 -0.22 18.29 -1.00
CA PHE A 25 -1.54 18.13 -0.35
C PHE A 25 -1.60 18.76 1.03
N SER A 26 -0.57 18.57 1.86
CA SER A 26 -0.54 19.16 3.20
C SER A 26 -0.40 20.68 3.18
N ILE A 27 0.37 21.23 2.25
CA ILE A 27 0.60 22.69 2.15
C ILE A 27 -0.65 23.40 1.63
N GLN A 28 -1.37 22.79 0.69
CA GLN A 28 -2.54 23.39 0.05
C GLN A 28 -3.87 23.02 0.73
N GLY A 29 -3.84 22.26 1.84
CA GLY A 29 -5.05 21.81 2.54
C GLY A 29 -5.93 20.87 1.70
N MET A 30 -5.34 20.09 0.79
CA MET A 30 -6.08 19.23 -0.15
C MET A 30 -6.36 17.84 0.45
N GLU A 31 -7.15 17.79 1.52
CA GLU A 31 -7.44 16.56 2.27
C GLU A 31 -8.07 15.48 1.38
N ILE A 32 -9.09 15.83 0.57
CA ILE A 32 -9.75 14.88 -0.34
C ILE A 32 -8.77 14.30 -1.36
N ALA A 33 -7.86 15.11 -1.89
CA ALA A 33 -6.88 14.64 -2.87
C ALA A 33 -5.88 13.66 -2.22
N ALA A 34 -5.46 13.92 -0.97
CA ALA A 34 -4.62 13.01 -0.21
C ALA A 34 -5.33 11.67 0.04
N GLU A 35 -6.60 11.69 0.44
CA GLU A 35 -7.38 10.47 0.65
C GLU A 35 -7.55 9.65 -0.63
N VAL A 36 -7.89 10.31 -1.76
CA VAL A 36 -8.01 9.64 -3.06
C VAL A 36 -6.67 9.05 -3.50
N ALA A 37 -5.57 9.80 -3.36
CA ALA A 37 -4.23 9.31 -3.69
C ALA A 37 -3.84 8.11 -2.80
N PHE A 38 -4.20 8.15 -1.53
CA PHE A 38 -3.97 7.04 -0.61
C PHE A 38 -4.81 5.80 -0.98
N GLY A 39 -6.06 5.99 -1.41
CA GLY A 39 -6.90 4.93 -1.97
C GLY A 39 -6.27 4.26 -3.19
N ILE A 40 -5.65 5.04 -4.08
CA ILE A 40 -4.92 4.52 -5.25
C ILE A 40 -3.71 3.70 -4.81
N VAL A 41 -2.91 4.18 -3.85
CA VAL A 41 -1.78 3.43 -3.29
C VAL A 41 -2.22 2.10 -2.66
N THR A 42 -3.36 2.12 -1.98
CA THR A 42 -3.96 0.93 -1.38
C THR A 42 -4.27 -0.13 -2.44
N ILE A 43 -4.84 0.27 -3.58
CA ILE A 43 -5.09 -0.62 -4.71
C ILE A 43 -3.79 -1.24 -5.21
N PHE A 44 -2.71 -0.46 -5.38
CA PHE A 44 -1.42 -1.02 -5.77
C PHE A 44 -0.87 -2.01 -4.73
N GLY A 45 -1.03 -1.71 -3.43
CA GLY A 45 -0.72 -2.65 -2.35
C GLY A 45 -1.45 -3.98 -2.50
N ILE A 46 -2.76 -3.95 -2.76
CA ILE A 46 -3.59 -5.15 -2.98
C ILE A 46 -3.12 -5.94 -4.21
N VAL A 47 -2.82 -5.25 -5.32
CA VAL A 47 -2.29 -5.92 -6.53
C VAL A 47 -0.94 -6.58 -6.26
N ALA A 48 -0.07 -5.93 -5.48
CA ALA A 48 1.20 -6.53 -5.05
C ALA A 48 0.96 -7.76 -4.15
N VAL A 49 0.03 -7.69 -3.20
CA VAL A 49 -0.34 -8.85 -2.36
C VAL A 49 -0.80 -10.01 -3.25
N TRP A 50 -1.70 -9.75 -4.19
CA TRP A 50 -2.25 -10.75 -5.07
C TRP A 50 -1.19 -11.43 -5.94
N ASP A 51 -0.30 -10.65 -6.56
CA ASP A 51 0.78 -11.18 -7.41
C ASP A 51 1.76 -12.04 -6.60
N ASN A 52 2.15 -11.59 -5.39
CA ASN A 52 3.02 -12.39 -4.52
C ASN A 52 2.33 -13.64 -3.97
N PHE A 53 1.05 -13.57 -3.65
CA PHE A 53 0.29 -14.72 -3.19
C PHE A 53 0.10 -15.77 -4.30
N ARG A 54 -0.07 -15.33 -5.55
CA ARG A 54 -0.13 -16.24 -6.70
C ARG A 54 1.17 -17.04 -6.86
N ASP A 55 2.30 -16.42 -6.56
CA ASP A 55 3.62 -17.04 -6.62
C ASP A 55 3.99 -17.84 -5.36
N ARG A 56 3.04 -18.09 -4.44
CA ARG A 56 3.28 -18.84 -3.19
C ARG A 56 3.87 -20.24 -3.39
N ASN A 57 3.54 -20.89 -4.50
CA ASN A 57 4.02 -22.24 -4.80
C ASN A 57 5.49 -22.25 -5.30
N ASN A 58 6.04 -21.08 -5.66
CA ASN A 58 7.46 -20.89 -5.95
C ASN A 58 8.03 -19.84 -4.99
N SER A 59 7.89 -20.14 -3.70
CA SER A 59 8.20 -19.24 -2.60
C SER A 59 9.70 -18.92 -2.52
N SER A 60 10.04 -17.64 -2.68
CA SER A 60 11.34 -17.08 -2.34
C SER A 60 11.20 -16.08 -1.19
N TRP A 61 12.31 -15.71 -0.54
CA TRP A 61 12.31 -14.62 0.45
C TRP A 61 11.70 -13.34 -0.14
N THR A 62 12.02 -13.00 -1.40
CA THR A 62 11.44 -11.82 -2.07
C THR A 62 9.91 -11.91 -2.24
N THR A 63 9.33 -13.11 -2.29
CA THR A 63 7.88 -13.34 -2.34
C THR A 63 7.20 -13.04 -1.03
N TRP A 64 7.79 -13.47 0.08
CA TRP A 64 7.25 -13.12 1.40
C TRP A 64 7.45 -11.65 1.73
N THR A 65 8.62 -11.08 1.42
CA THR A 65 8.87 -9.65 1.62
C THR A 65 7.92 -8.80 0.78
N GLY A 66 7.68 -9.16 -0.49
CA GLY A 66 6.73 -8.47 -1.35
C GLY A 66 5.27 -8.61 -0.87
N LEU A 67 4.88 -9.79 -0.38
CA LEU A 67 3.55 -10.04 0.19
C LEU A 67 3.31 -9.19 1.45
N VAL A 68 4.25 -9.25 2.41
CA VAL A 68 4.17 -8.46 3.65
C VAL A 68 4.20 -6.97 3.33
N GLY A 69 5.07 -6.54 2.41
CA GLY A 69 5.12 -5.15 1.96
C GLY A 69 3.77 -4.67 1.41
N GLY A 70 3.15 -5.45 0.52
CA GLY A 70 1.85 -5.13 -0.05
C GLY A 70 0.74 -5.08 1.02
N LEU A 71 0.76 -5.98 2.01
CA LEU A 71 -0.22 -5.99 3.11
C LEU A 71 -0.08 -4.75 4.00
N LEU A 72 1.15 -4.38 4.33
CA LEU A 72 1.44 -3.18 5.12
C LEU A 72 1.00 -1.89 4.43
N ILE A 73 0.95 -1.87 3.10
CA ILE A 73 0.37 -0.77 2.31
C ILE A 73 -1.16 -0.87 2.28
N ALA A 74 -1.72 -2.06 2.05
CA ALA A 74 -3.14 -2.24 1.79
C ALA A 74 -4.02 -2.15 3.06
N VAL A 75 -3.58 -2.74 4.16
CA VAL A 75 -4.38 -2.81 5.41
C VAL A 75 -4.78 -1.42 5.93
N PRO A 76 -3.86 -0.43 6.02
CA PRO A 76 -4.24 0.91 6.45
C PRO A 76 -5.34 1.56 5.60
N GLY A 77 -5.24 1.47 4.27
CA GLY A 77 -6.23 2.06 3.38
C GLY A 77 -7.56 1.31 3.36
N LEU A 78 -7.55 -0.01 3.54
CA LEU A 78 -8.78 -0.78 3.73
C LEU A 78 -9.49 -0.37 5.03
N CYS A 79 -8.74 -0.16 6.11
CA CYS A 79 -9.29 0.33 7.37
C CYS A 79 -9.88 1.75 7.23
N LEU A 80 -9.24 2.64 6.46
CA LEU A 80 -9.80 3.95 6.14
C LEU A 80 -11.14 3.84 5.41
N LEU A 81 -11.16 3.06 4.33
CA LEU A 81 -12.35 2.87 3.50
C LEU A 81 -13.50 2.27 4.31
N LEU A 82 -13.23 1.21 5.07
CA LEU A 82 -14.25 0.56 5.90
C LEU A 82 -14.73 1.49 7.02
N GLY A 83 -13.84 2.23 7.67
CA GLY A 83 -14.21 3.20 8.71
C GLY A 83 -15.18 4.25 8.19
N ASN A 84 -14.88 4.82 7.01
CA ASN A 84 -15.74 5.81 6.37
C ASN A 84 -17.06 5.22 5.85
N LEU A 85 -17.05 4.00 5.30
CA LEU A 85 -18.28 3.32 4.86
C LEU A 85 -19.22 3.03 6.04
N VAL A 86 -18.69 2.57 7.17
CA VAL A 86 -19.48 2.32 8.38
C VAL A 86 -20.05 3.63 8.91
N LEU A 87 -19.25 4.70 8.95
CA LEU A 87 -19.70 6.02 9.40
C LEU A 87 -20.84 6.56 8.51
N LEU A 88 -20.75 6.36 7.20
CA LEU A 88 -21.82 6.71 6.26
C LEU A 88 -23.08 5.88 6.52
N ALA A 89 -22.94 4.57 6.71
CA ALA A 89 -24.06 3.66 6.98
C ALA A 89 -24.77 3.96 8.32
N THR A 90 -24.05 4.53 9.30
CA THR A 90 -24.60 4.90 10.61
C THR A 90 -25.04 6.38 10.69
N ASN A 91 -25.18 7.09 9.56
CA ASN A 91 -25.53 8.51 9.51
C ASN A 91 -24.60 9.39 10.39
N GLY A 92 -23.31 9.08 10.42
CA GLY A 92 -22.32 9.82 11.19
C GLY A 92 -22.26 9.46 12.67
N ALA A 93 -23.04 8.48 13.15
CA ALA A 93 -22.95 8.02 14.53
C ALA A 93 -21.65 7.22 14.73
N PRO A 94 -20.69 7.74 15.53
CA PRO A 94 -19.43 7.04 15.75
C PRO A 94 -19.66 5.81 16.62
N THR A 95 -19.09 4.69 16.19
CA THR A 95 -19.11 3.43 16.96
C THR A 95 -17.68 3.06 17.35
N THR A 96 -17.53 2.17 18.33
CA THR A 96 -16.22 1.61 18.70
C THR A 96 -15.48 1.05 17.48
N ILE A 97 -16.20 0.40 16.56
CA ILE A 97 -15.63 -0.17 15.32
C ILE A 97 -15.07 0.92 14.41
N VAL A 98 -15.80 2.02 14.19
CA VAL A 98 -15.31 3.15 13.37
C VAL A 98 -14.02 3.71 13.97
N ASN A 99 -14.01 3.96 15.28
CA ASN A 99 -12.84 4.50 15.96
C ASN A 99 -11.63 3.57 15.86
N THR A 100 -11.83 2.25 16.00
CA THR A 100 -10.76 1.26 15.83
C THR A 100 -10.23 1.25 14.39
N LEU A 101 -11.11 1.23 13.39
CA LEU A 101 -10.71 1.22 11.97
C LEU A 101 -9.94 2.49 11.58
N LEU A 102 -10.43 3.67 11.97
CA LEU A 102 -9.75 4.93 11.70
C LEU A 102 -8.42 5.04 12.46
N SER A 103 -8.32 4.50 13.68
CA SER A 103 -7.06 4.44 14.43
C SER A 103 -6.03 3.53 13.75
N VAL A 104 -6.44 2.34 13.30
CA VAL A 104 -5.55 1.44 12.54
C VAL A 104 -5.13 2.07 11.22
N SER A 105 -6.02 2.79 10.54
CA SER A 105 -5.68 3.57 9.35
C SER A 105 -4.62 4.64 9.66
N ALA A 106 -4.80 5.42 10.72
CA ALA A 106 -3.88 6.49 11.09
C ALA A 106 -2.48 5.95 11.49
N ILE A 107 -2.44 4.96 12.39
CA ILE A 107 -1.19 4.26 12.77
C ILE A 107 -0.57 3.61 11.54
N GLY A 108 -1.41 3.01 10.71
CA GLY A 108 -1.03 2.36 9.47
C GLY A 108 -0.37 3.30 8.49
N ALA A 109 -0.93 4.48 8.25
CA ALA A 109 -0.37 5.49 7.37
C ALA A 109 0.98 6.03 7.87
N LEU A 110 1.16 6.14 9.19
CA LEU A 110 2.39 6.66 9.79
C LEU A 110 3.52 5.63 9.85
N PHE A 111 3.23 4.37 10.19
CA PHE A 111 4.26 3.36 10.47
C PHE A 111 4.26 2.21 9.47
N LEU A 112 3.09 1.65 9.16
CA LEU A 112 2.99 0.46 8.32
C LEU A 112 3.24 0.79 6.85
N LEU A 113 2.71 1.91 6.37
CA LEU A 113 2.83 2.33 4.98
C LEU A 113 4.31 2.58 4.60
N PRO A 114 5.14 3.34 5.34
CA PRO A 114 6.57 3.45 5.05
C PRO A 114 7.30 2.11 5.03
N ALA A 115 7.05 1.25 6.02
CA ALA A 115 7.67 -0.08 6.07
C ALA A 115 7.26 -0.94 4.87
N GLY A 116 5.98 -0.89 4.51
CA GLY A 116 5.42 -1.59 3.36
C GLY A 116 6.04 -1.14 2.04
N ILE A 117 6.19 0.17 1.86
CA ILE A 117 6.89 0.77 0.70
C ILE A 117 8.30 0.21 0.58
N VAL A 118 9.08 0.26 1.67
CA VAL A 118 10.46 -0.21 1.68
C VAL A 118 10.54 -1.70 1.31
N PHE A 119 9.68 -2.53 1.91
CA PHE A 119 9.66 -3.96 1.61
C PHE A 119 9.27 -4.25 0.15
N CYS A 120 8.28 -3.53 -0.37
CA CYS A 120 7.88 -3.60 -1.77
C CYS A 120 9.01 -3.20 -2.73
N LEU A 121 9.75 -2.13 -2.43
CA LEU A 121 10.89 -1.69 -3.24
C LEU A 121 12.03 -2.71 -3.22
N ILE A 122 12.42 -3.20 -2.04
CA ILE A 122 13.49 -4.20 -1.89
C ILE A 122 13.16 -5.48 -2.66
N ALA A 123 11.97 -6.04 -2.45
CA ALA A 123 11.53 -7.23 -3.17
C ALA A 123 11.41 -6.98 -4.68
N GLY A 124 10.83 -5.84 -5.06
CA GLY A 124 10.61 -5.43 -6.44
C GLY A 124 11.92 -5.31 -7.23
N PHE A 125 12.86 -4.49 -6.76
CA PHE A 125 14.13 -4.27 -7.44
C PHE A 125 15.00 -5.53 -7.48
N ASN A 126 15.04 -6.33 -6.40
CA ASN A 126 15.79 -7.59 -6.41
C ASN A 126 15.31 -8.53 -7.52
N ARG A 127 13.99 -8.69 -7.69
CA ARG A 127 13.42 -9.49 -8.78
C ARG A 127 13.72 -8.92 -10.15
N PHE A 128 13.63 -7.60 -10.30
CA PHE A 128 13.94 -6.92 -11.54
C PHE A 128 15.39 -7.19 -11.99
N TYR A 129 16.36 -6.97 -11.10
CA TYR A 129 17.78 -7.21 -11.41
C TYR A 129 18.10 -8.70 -11.61
N THR A 130 17.45 -9.60 -10.87
CA THR A 130 17.60 -11.06 -11.08
C THR A 130 17.12 -11.46 -12.47
N ALA A 131 15.96 -10.94 -12.89
CA ALA A 131 15.43 -11.19 -14.22
C ALA A 131 16.28 -10.58 -15.34
N GLN A 132 16.93 -9.43 -15.11
CA GLN A 132 17.89 -8.86 -16.05
C GLN A 132 19.16 -9.70 -16.17
N ARG A 133 19.74 -10.15 -15.06
CA ARG A 133 20.94 -11.01 -15.06
C ARG A 133 20.70 -12.34 -15.78
N ALA A 134 19.52 -12.92 -15.66
CA ALA A 134 19.17 -14.16 -16.35
C ALA A 134 19.00 -14.01 -17.88
N ARG A 135 19.00 -12.76 -18.40
CA ARG A 135 18.90 -12.46 -19.84
C ARG A 135 20.23 -12.03 -20.46
N ALA A 136 21.23 -11.71 -19.64
CA ALA A 136 22.58 -11.36 -20.07
C ALA A 136 23.43 -12.63 -20.22
#